data_AF-A0A4Q1VW84-F1
#
_entry.id   AF-A0A4Q1VW84-F1
#
_cell.length_a   1.000
_cell.length_b   1.000
_cell.length_c   1.000
_cell.angle_alpha   90.00
_cell.angle_beta   90.00
_cell.angle_gamma   90.00
#
_symmetry.space_group_name_H-M   'P 1'
#
loop_
_entity.id
_entity.type
_entity.pdbx_description
1 polymer ?
#
loop_
_entity_poly.entity_id
_entity_poly.type
_entity_poly.pdbx_seq_one_letter_code
_entity_poly.pdbx_strand_id
1 'polypeptide(L)' 'MSKTTLESTILKLAHRYAEPADLLKAVRKEHPVATKKDIIHAALRTMIEAAESEGGVARHLHRLVMDNRSGEFEGA' A
#
# COMPACT_ATOMS: atom_id res chain seq x y z
N MET A 1 19.52 -14.58 -0.26
CA MET A 1 19.15 -13.25 0.27
C MET A 1 17.69 -13.00 -0.11
N SER A 2 16.76 -13.20 0.82
CA SER A 2 15.34 -12.98 0.55
C SER A 2 15.10 -11.48 0.45
N LYS A 3 14.90 -10.96 -0.77
CA LYS A 3 14.39 -9.61 -0.98
C LYS A 3 13.05 -9.51 -0.25
N THR A 4 12.97 -8.73 0.82
CA THR A 4 11.69 -8.34 1.42
C THR A 4 10.90 -7.62 0.33
N THR A 5 9.80 -8.19 -0.15
CA THR A 5 9.01 -7.56 -1.21
C THR A 5 8.22 -6.38 -0.63
N LEU A 6 7.85 -5.42 -1.49
CA LEU A 6 7.01 -4.29 -1.08
C LEU A 6 5.73 -4.78 -0.41
N GLU A 7 5.14 -5.89 -0.87
CA GLU A 7 3.93 -6.48 -0.27
C GLU A 7 4.15 -6.89 1.19
N SER A 8 5.26 -7.57 1.50
CA SER A 8 5.59 -8.00 2.86
C SER A 8 5.83 -6.82 3.80
N THR A 9 6.47 -5.75 3.31
CA THR A 9 6.67 -4.51 4.09
C THR A 9 5.35 -3.79 4.30
N ILE A 10 4.51 -3.66 3.26
CA ILE A 10 3.21 -3.01 3.34
C ILE A 10 2.29 -3.73 4.32
N LEU A 11 2.23 -5.07 4.27
CA LEU A 11 1.42 -5.86 5.20
C LEU A 11 1.83 -5.60 6.66
N LYS A 12 3.13 -5.67 6.96
CA LYS A 12 3.66 -5.41 8.31
C LYS A 12 3.35 -3.99 8.81
N LEU A 13 3.44 -2.99 7.93
CA LEU A 13 3.22 -1.60 8.30
C LEU A 13 1.72 -1.25 8.36
N ALA A 14 0.87 -1.92 7.57
CA ALA A 14 -0.57 -1.68 7.55
C ALA A 14 -1.25 -1.98 8.90
N HIS A 15 -0.72 -2.91 9.70
CA HIS A 15 -1.21 -3.13 11.07
C HIS A 15 -0.74 -2.07 12.08
N ARG A 16 0.33 -1.33 11.75
CA ARG A 16 1.00 -0.40 12.67
C ARG A 16 0.61 1.05 12.42
N TYR A 17 0.23 1.40 11.19
CA TYR A 17 -0.15 2.75 10.80
C TYR A 17 -1.63 2.76 10.41
N ALA A 18 -2.42 3.58 11.10
CA ALA A 18 -3.85 3.76 10.83
C ALA A 18 -4.12 4.83 9.75
N GLU A 19 -3.11 5.64 9.40
CA GLU A 19 -3.19 6.74 8.44
C GLU A 19 -2.44 6.36 7.15
N PRO A 20 -3.09 6.43 5.97
CA PRO A 20 -2.50 6.03 4.69
C PRO A 20 -1.28 6.89 4.29
N ALA A 21 -1.27 8.16 4.67
CA ALA A 21 -0.14 9.06 4.39
C ALA A 21 1.13 8.65 5.15
N ASP A 22 0.99 8.21 6.41
CA ASP A 22 2.11 7.76 7.23
C ASP A 22 2.60 6.37 6.82
N LEU A 23 1.67 5.49 6.40
CA LEU A 23 2.02 4.22 5.78
C LEU A 23 2.89 4.41 4.53
N LEU A 24 2.52 5.33 3.64
CA LEU A 24 3.29 5.63 2.43
C LEU A 24 4.70 6.15 2.75
N LYS A 25 4.83 7.05 3.75
CA LYS A 25 6.14 7.55 4.21
C LYS A 25 6.99 6.43 4.81
N ALA A 26 6.39 5.56 5.62
CA ALA A 26 7.08 4.44 6.25
C ALA A 26 7.60 3.44 5.20
N VAL A 27 6.77 3.10 4.20
CA VAL A 27 7.17 2.20 3.10
C VAL A 27 8.30 2.83 2.28
N ARG A 28 8.24 4.13 1.96
CA ARG A 28 9.32 4.84 1.27
C ARG A 28 10.62 4.90 2.07
N LYS A 29 10.54 4.92 3.40
CA LYS A 29 11.73 4.89 4.26
C LYS A 29 12.44 3.53 4.20
N GLU A 30 11.68 2.44 4.13
CA GLU A 30 12.22 1.08 3.97
C GLU A 30 12.64 0.79 2.53
N HIS A 31 11.93 1.36 1.54
CA HIS A 31 12.17 1.17 0.12
C HIS A 31 12.31 2.53 -0.60
N PRO A 32 13.47 3.21 -0.46
CA PRO A 32 13.67 4.54 -1.05
C PRO A 32 13.67 4.54 -2.58
N VAL A 33 13.90 3.37 -3.19
CA VAL A 33 13.89 3.17 -4.65
C VAL A 33 12.48 2.91 -5.21
N ALA A 34 11.49 2.63 -4.36
CA ALA A 34 10.14 2.33 -4.81
C ALA A 34 9.38 3.60 -5.19
N THR A 35 8.82 3.64 -6.39
CA THR A 35 8.01 4.78 -6.81
C THR A 35 6.64 4.76 -6.11
N LYS A 36 5.94 5.89 -6.13
CA LYS A 36 4.56 5.95 -5.60
C LYS A 36 3.66 4.92 -6.27
N LYS A 37 3.82 4.70 -7.58
CA LYS A 37 3.07 3.72 -8.36
C LYS A 37 3.37 2.29 -7.92
N ASP A 38 4.64 1.96 -7.69
CA ASP A 38 5.03 0.63 -7.21
C ASP A 38 4.42 0.31 -5.85
N ILE A 39 4.43 1.29 -4.94
CA ILE A 39 3.87 1.12 -3.59
C ILE A 39 2.35 0.95 -3.64
N ILE A 40 1.65 1.74 -4.44
CA ILE A 40 0.19 1.62 -4.59
C ILE A 40 -0.17 0.27 -5.24
N HIS A 41 0.58 -0.17 -6.25
CA HIS A 41 0.32 -1.43 -6.93
C HIS A 41 0.59 -2.62 -6.01
N ALA A 42 1.67 -2.57 -5.22
CA ALA A 42 1.95 -3.57 -4.19
C ALA A 42 0.87 -3.56 -3.10
N ALA A 43 0.43 -2.39 -2.63
CA ALA A 43 -0.65 -2.26 -1.66
C ALA A 43 -1.97 -2.86 -2.18
N LEU A 44 -2.28 -2.68 -3.46
CA LEU A 44 -3.46 -3.28 -4.08
C LEU A 44 -3.37 -4.81 -4.12
N ARG A 45 -2.20 -5.38 -4.46
CA ARG A 45 -1.98 -6.83 -4.46
C ARG A 45 -2.12 -7.40 -3.05
N THR A 46 -1.44 -6.79 -2.08
CA THR A 46 -1.54 -7.15 -0.66
C THR A 46 -2.98 -7.04 -0.15
N MET A 47 -3.74 -6.03 -0.59
CA MET A 47 -5.16 -5.89 -0.25
C MET A 47 -5.99 -7.05 -0.78
N ILE A 48 -5.78 -7.46 -2.02
CA ILE A 48 -6.51 -8.56 -2.65
C ILE A 48 -6.19 -9.88 -1.93
N GLU A 49 -4.91 -10.13 -1.63
CA GLU A 49 -4.49 -11.31 -0.87
C GLU A 49 -5.03 -11.29 0.57
N ALA A 50 -5.02 -10.13 1.22
CA ALA A 50 -5.55 -9.96 2.57
C ALA A 50 -7.09 -9.93 2.62
N ALA A 51 -7.79 -9.71 1.49
CA ALA A 51 -9.25 -9.64 1.48
C ALA A 51 -9.89 -11.00 1.80
N GLU A 52 -9.20 -12.11 1.53
CA GLU A 52 -9.69 -13.46 1.84
C GLU A 52 -9.46 -13.86 3.30
N SER A 53 -8.48 -13.28 4.01
CA SER A 53 -8.13 -13.65 5.40
C SER A 53 -8.31 -12.56 6.46
N GLU A 54 -8.17 -11.28 6.11
CA GLU A 54 -8.12 -10.15 7.05
C GLU A 54 -8.87 -8.91 6.51
N GLY A 55 -10.20 -8.94 6.58
CA GLY A 55 -11.06 -7.87 6.04
C GLY A 55 -10.81 -6.46 6.60
N GLY A 56 -10.19 -6.32 7.78
CA GLY A 56 -9.78 -5.03 8.34
C GLY A 56 -8.61 -4.39 7.58
N VAL A 57 -7.61 -5.19 7.21
CA VAL A 57 -6.42 -4.77 6.44
C VAL A 57 -6.83 -4.39 5.02
N ALA A 58 -7.70 -5.20 4.40
CA ALA A 58 -8.19 -4.93 3.05
C ALA A 58 -8.92 -3.57 2.95
N ARG A 59 -9.78 -3.23 3.93
CA ARG A 59 -10.48 -1.95 3.97
C ARG A 59 -9.53 -0.76 4.14
N HIS A 60 -8.46 -0.92 4.91
CA HIS A 60 -7.45 0.12 5.13
C HIS A 60 -6.63 0.39 3.86
N LEU A 61 -6.19 -0.67 3.17
CA LEU A 61 -5.46 -0.55 1.90
C LEU A 61 -6.33 0.00 0.76
N HIS A 62 -7.63 -0.31 0.74
CA HIS A 62 -8.57 0.27 -0.22
C HIS A 62 -8.64 1.81 -0.09
N ARG A 63 -8.71 2.33 1.14
CA ARG A 63 -8.71 3.78 1.40
C ARG A 63 -7.40 4.43 0.94
N LEU A 64 -6.25 3.81 1.23
CA LEU A 64 -4.94 4.27 0.75
C LEU A 64 -4.90 4.42 -0.77
N VAL A 65 -5.41 3.43 -1.50
CA VAL A 65 -5.43 3.46 -2.98
C VAL A 65 -6.35 4.57 -3.48
N MET A 66 -7.56 4.70 -2.95
CA MET A 66 -8.53 5.70 -3.40
C MET A 66 -8.07 7.13 -3.13
N ASP A 67 -7.51 7.41 -1.95
CA ASP A 67 -6.99 8.74 -1.59
C ASP A 67 -5.81 9.16 -2.46
N ASN A 68 -5.13 8.20 -3.09
CA ASN A 68 -4.00 8.45 -3.98
C ASN A 68 -4.32 8.29 -5.47
N ARG A 69 -5.55 7.89 -5.81
CA ARG A 69 -6.05 7.75 -7.19
C ARG A 69 -6.55 9.07 -7.77
N SER A 70 -6.88 10.04 -6.93
CA SER A 70 -7.30 11.40 -7.32
C SER A 70 -6.10 12.24 -7.79
N GLY A 71 -5.58 11.89 -8.96
CA GLY A 71 -4.53 12.64 -9.65
C GLY A 71 -4.56 12.56 -11.16
N GLU A 72 -5.14 11.52 -11.79
CA GLU A 72 -5.12 11.39 -13.27
C GLU A 72 -6.33 10.59 -13.82
N PHE A 73 -7.55 11.10 -13.62
CA PHE A 73 -8.71 10.73 -14.46
C PHE A 73 -9.57 11.97 -14.72
N GLU A 74 -8.96 12.99 -15.32
CA GLU A 74 -9.67 13.99 -16.11
C GLU A 74 -9.33 13.75 -17.58
N GLY A 75 -10.36 13.44 -18.37
CA GLY A 75 -10.48 13.71 -19.81
C GLY A 75 -9.36 13.28 -20.75
N ALA A 76 -9.55 12.14 -21.41
CA ALA A 76 -9.18 11.94 -22.82
C ALA A 76 -10.19 11.00 -23.48
#